data_AF-A0A936M6A4-F1
#
_entry.id   AF-A0A936M6A4-F1
#
_cell.length_a   1.000
_cell.length_b   1.000
_cell.length_c   1.000
_cell.angle_alpha   90.00
_cell.angle_beta   90.00
_cell.angle_gamma   90.00
#
_symmetry.space_group_name_H-M   'P 1'
#
loop_
_entity.id
_entity.type
_entity.pdbx_description
1 polymer ?
#
loop_
_entity_poly.entity_id
_entity_poly.type
_entity_poly.pdbx_seq_one_letter_code
_entity_poly.pdbx_strand_id
1 'polypeptide(L)'
;MRVGQRFLELGGEFVVSHENPPVAGNLRSAKGFSRSGVPCALTRIRRMKLDQLSARYHPDEDRILVRMNTSTDDELRVWLTRRLCLKLWPSLNAVVTDRVALAEGARDPSRAAAALSDGHTRQMLADFQRQESLQNADFKTPFRSQPKQLPLGADPLLVTEVGLRNLSDGRLELDFREKRPGTPKPRSFKVGLESNNLNGFLHLIDKALESSGWLGEGATDSRPATAPSAGDKPKYLN
;
A
#
# COMPACT_ATOMS: atom_id res chain seq x y z
N MET A 1 44.72 11.76 -57.89
CA MET A 1 45.87 12.28 -57.12
C MET A 1 45.92 11.55 -55.77
N ARG A 2 47.01 10.81 -55.51
CA ARG A 2 47.58 10.23 -54.26
C ARG A 2 46.61 9.70 -53.18
N VAL A 3 46.52 8.40 -52.85
CA VAL A 3 47.50 7.35 -52.42
C VAL A 3 48.09 7.55 -51.02
N GLY A 4 47.87 6.54 -50.17
CA GLY A 4 48.81 6.03 -49.14
C GLY A 4 48.92 6.84 -47.83
N GLN A 5 49.27 6.31 -46.66
CA GLN A 5 49.80 5.01 -46.18
C GLN A 5 49.59 5.02 -44.65
N ARG A 6 49.14 3.91 -44.02
CA ARG A 6 49.96 2.94 -43.27
C ARG A 6 51.01 3.56 -42.33
N PHE A 7 50.91 3.26 -41.02
CA PHE A 7 52.02 2.64 -40.29
C PHE A 7 51.53 1.85 -39.06
N LEU A 8 51.98 0.60 -39.00
CA LEU A 8 51.97 -0.31 -37.85
C LEU A 8 53.19 -0.01 -36.96
N GLU A 9 53.14 -0.30 -35.67
CA GLU A 9 54.19 -1.02 -34.89
C GLU A 9 53.60 -1.27 -33.48
N LEU A 10 53.40 -2.50 -32.98
CA LEU A 10 54.31 -3.62 -32.65
C LEU A 10 55.33 -3.34 -31.53
N GLY A 11 55.27 -4.20 -30.50
CA GLY A 11 56.17 -4.34 -29.36
C GLY A 11 55.35 -4.89 -28.19
N GLY A 12 55.27 -6.19 -27.91
CA GLY A 12 56.34 -7.05 -27.35
C GLY A 12 56.36 -6.83 -25.82
N GLU A 13 56.17 -7.77 -24.89
CA GLU A 13 56.60 -9.17 -24.67
C GLU A 13 55.57 -9.86 -23.73
N PHE A 14 55.24 -11.17 -23.87
CA PHE A 14 55.88 -12.36 -23.27
C PHE A 14 56.11 -12.27 -21.74
N VAL A 15 55.56 -13.16 -20.90
CA VAL A 15 56.06 -14.50 -20.47
C VAL A 15 54.91 -15.17 -19.66
N VAL A 16 54.34 -16.33 -20.06
CA VAL A 16 54.63 -17.74 -19.63
C VAL A 16 54.45 -17.96 -18.11
N SER A 17 53.90 -19.03 -17.51
CA SER A 17 53.07 -20.22 -17.84
C SER A 17 52.82 -20.96 -16.51
N HIS A 18 52.01 -22.03 -16.57
CA HIS A 18 51.80 -23.12 -15.58
C HIS A 18 50.79 -22.81 -14.46
N GLU A 19 49.87 -23.69 -14.03
CA GLU A 19 49.48 -25.06 -14.38
C GLU A 19 48.13 -25.31 -13.65
N ASN A 20 47.33 -26.28 -14.12
CA ASN A 20 46.02 -26.66 -13.57
C ASN A 20 46.14 -27.89 -12.61
N PRO A 21 45.05 -28.48 -12.05
CA PRO A 21 44.71 -28.69 -10.62
C PRO A 21 44.89 -30.19 -10.22
N PRO A 22 44.10 -30.88 -9.35
CA PRO A 22 43.20 -30.53 -8.22
C PRO A 22 43.52 -31.32 -6.91
N VAL A 23 42.94 -30.94 -5.76
CA VAL A 23 42.88 -31.84 -4.57
C VAL A 23 41.52 -31.78 -3.89
N ALA A 24 40.94 -32.96 -3.73
CA ALA A 24 39.70 -33.27 -3.04
C ALA A 24 39.87 -33.32 -1.51
N GLY A 25 38.76 -33.16 -0.78
CA GLY A 25 38.61 -33.69 0.58
C GLY A 25 38.00 -32.71 1.58
N ASN A 26 36.69 -32.79 1.82
CA ASN A 26 36.15 -33.54 2.95
C ASN A 26 34.70 -33.15 3.25
N LEU A 27 33.85 -34.18 3.30
CA LEU A 27 32.55 -34.13 3.95
C LEU A 27 32.72 -33.78 5.43
N ARG A 28 31.98 -32.76 5.89
CA ARG A 28 31.57 -32.67 7.29
C ARG A 28 30.06 -32.48 7.35
N SER A 29 29.44 -33.52 7.91
CA SER A 29 28.07 -33.56 8.37
C SER A 29 27.84 -32.47 9.42
N ALA A 30 26.91 -31.56 9.15
CA ALA A 30 26.33 -30.68 10.15
C ALA A 30 24.86 -31.06 10.35
N LYS A 31 24.63 -31.90 11.36
CA LYS A 31 23.33 -32.07 12.00
C LYS A 31 22.83 -30.71 12.50
N GLY A 32 21.55 -30.42 12.30
CA GLY A 32 20.83 -29.40 13.06
C GLY A 32 19.92 -28.51 12.23
N PHE A 33 18.91 -29.07 11.55
CA PHE A 33 17.72 -28.30 11.20
C PHE A 33 16.98 -27.97 12.50
N SER A 34 17.42 -26.89 13.16
CA SER A 34 16.69 -26.27 14.24
C SER A 34 15.52 -25.50 13.64
N ARG A 35 14.32 -25.81 14.14
CA ARG A 35 13.04 -25.18 13.80
C ARG A 35 13.19 -23.66 13.72
N SER A 36 12.97 -23.09 12.52
CA SER A 36 12.69 -21.67 12.38
C SER A 36 11.37 -21.38 13.10
N GLY A 37 11.49 -20.97 14.36
CA GLY A 37 10.40 -20.38 15.11
C GLY A 37 9.88 -19.18 14.32
N VAL A 38 8.61 -19.25 13.93
CA VAL A 38 7.87 -18.10 13.42
C VAL A 38 7.92 -17.02 14.51
N PRO A 39 8.50 -15.84 14.28
CA PRO A 39 8.23 -14.72 15.16
C PRO A 39 6.82 -14.24 14.88
N CYS A 40 5.86 -14.92 15.52
CA CYS A 40 4.50 -14.45 15.68
C CYS A 40 4.52 -13.22 16.58
N ALA A 41 3.77 -12.20 16.18
CA ALA A 41 3.37 -11.04 16.97
C ALA A 41 4.34 -9.84 17.08
N LEU A 42 4.48 -9.07 16.01
CA LEU A 42 4.69 -7.62 16.13
C LEU A 42 3.33 -6.94 16.33
N THR A 43 2.92 -6.74 17.59
CA THR A 43 1.61 -6.14 17.95
C THR A 43 1.72 -4.72 18.49
N ARG A 44 2.83 -4.04 18.24
CA ARG A 44 2.94 -2.62 18.58
C ARG A 44 3.78 -1.89 17.54
N ILE A 45 3.19 -1.74 16.36
CA ILE A 45 3.73 -0.85 15.34
C ILE A 45 3.47 0.59 15.81
N ARG A 46 4.58 1.31 16.03
CA ARG A 46 4.61 2.71 16.49
C ARG A 46 3.87 3.61 15.50
N ARG A 47 3.40 4.78 15.95
CA ARG A 47 3.01 5.86 15.03
C ARG A 47 4.19 6.15 14.11
N MET A 48 4.10 5.73 12.86
CA MET A 48 5.14 5.92 11.85
C MET A 48 4.77 7.13 10.99
N LYS A 49 5.78 7.95 10.66
CA LYS A 49 5.66 8.96 9.61
C LYS A 49 5.87 8.28 8.26
N LEU A 50 5.03 8.63 7.31
CA LEU A 50 5.02 8.07 5.97
C LEU A 50 5.80 8.98 5.03
N ASP A 51 6.59 8.37 4.14
CA ASP A 51 7.40 9.07 3.15
C ASP A 51 6.89 8.85 1.73
N GLN A 52 6.56 7.60 1.38
CA GLN A 52 6.06 7.26 0.05
C GLN A 52 4.88 6.28 0.10
N LEU A 53 4.03 6.38 -0.90
CA LEU A 53 2.82 5.58 -1.08
C LEU A 53 2.74 5.04 -2.50
N SER A 54 2.24 3.82 -2.65
CA SER A 54 1.74 3.32 -3.93
C SER A 54 0.53 2.44 -3.72
N ALA A 55 -0.41 2.51 -4.66
CA ALA A 55 -1.55 1.60 -4.74
C ALA A 55 -1.64 1.07 -6.17
N ARG A 56 -1.74 -0.25 -6.33
CA ARG A 56 -1.85 -0.89 -7.65
C ARG A 56 -2.92 -1.96 -7.62
N TYR A 57 -3.81 -1.93 -8.60
CA TYR A 57 -4.78 -2.99 -8.82
C TYR A 57 -4.11 -4.20 -9.45
N HIS A 58 -4.44 -5.39 -8.94
CA HIS A 58 -3.97 -6.67 -9.45
C HIS A 58 -5.17 -7.47 -9.97
N PRO A 59 -5.35 -7.58 -11.30
CA PRO A 59 -6.55 -8.19 -11.88
C PRO A 59 -6.66 -9.69 -11.56
N ASP A 60 -5.53 -10.42 -11.51
CA ASP A 60 -5.54 -11.86 -11.25
C ASP A 60 -6.10 -12.24 -9.88
N GLU A 61 -5.96 -11.36 -8.89
CA GLU A 61 -6.42 -11.59 -7.52
C GLU A 61 -7.70 -10.81 -7.16
N ASP A 62 -8.17 -9.92 -8.05
CA ASP A 62 -9.22 -8.93 -7.80
C ASP A 62 -8.99 -8.11 -6.50
N ARG A 63 -7.75 -7.62 -6.33
CA ARG A 63 -7.28 -6.92 -5.12
C ARG A 63 -6.38 -5.74 -5.44
N ILE A 64 -6.31 -4.78 -4.53
CA ILE A 64 -5.39 -3.63 -4.61
C ILE A 64 -4.25 -3.84 -3.61
N LEU A 65 -3.01 -3.85 -4.10
CA LEU A 65 -1.81 -3.82 -3.27
C LEU A 65 -1.51 -2.38 -2.91
N VAL A 66 -1.52 -2.07 -1.62
CA VAL A 66 -1.02 -0.79 -1.10
C VAL A 66 0.33 -1.02 -0.44
N ARG A 67 1.34 -0.26 -0.87
CA ARG A 67 2.68 -0.26 -0.31
C ARG A 67 2.98 1.11 0.28
N MET A 68 3.56 1.12 1.46
CA MET A 68 3.78 2.32 2.25
C MET A 68 5.19 2.29 2.81
N ASN A 69 6.03 3.24 2.41
CA ASN A 69 7.38 3.38 2.94
C ASN A 69 7.38 4.41 4.07
N THR A 70 7.91 4.02 5.22
CA THR A 70 8.10 4.91 6.36
C THR A 70 9.32 5.81 6.16
N SER A 71 9.44 6.85 6.97
CA SER A 71 10.66 7.67 7.03
C SER A 71 11.92 6.90 7.49
N THR A 72 11.78 5.65 7.94
CA THR A 72 12.88 4.74 8.31
C THR A 72 13.23 3.74 7.22
N ASP A 73 12.66 3.89 6.02
CA ASP A 73 12.75 2.96 4.89
C ASP A 73 12.20 1.55 5.18
N ASP A 74 11.29 1.44 6.15
CA ASP A 74 10.53 0.21 6.37
C ASP A 74 9.31 0.21 5.44
N GLU A 75 8.98 -0.95 4.88
CA GLU A 75 7.84 -1.07 3.96
C GLU A 75 6.70 -1.87 4.59
N LEU A 76 5.54 -1.22 4.67
CA LEU A 76 4.28 -1.83 5.06
C LEU A 76 3.50 -2.17 3.78
N ARG A 77 3.08 -3.43 3.66
CA ARG A 77 2.29 -3.92 2.52
C ARG A 77 0.96 -4.45 2.99
N VAL A 78 -0.11 -4.02 2.32
CA VAL A 78 -1.47 -4.49 2.59
C VAL A 78 -2.22 -4.83 1.32
N TRP A 79 -3.04 -5.88 1.39
CA TRP A 79 -4.02 -6.20 0.38
C TRP A 79 -5.38 -5.65 0.76
N LEU A 80 -5.98 -4.87 -0.13
CA LEU A 80 -7.37 -4.45 -0.03
C LEU A 80 -8.21 -5.23 -1.03
N THR A 81 -9.26 -5.89 -0.52
CA THR A 81 -10.20 -6.65 -1.37
C THR A 81 -11.27 -5.75 -1.96
N ARG A 82 -11.84 -6.14 -3.11
CA ARG A 82 -12.97 -5.45 -3.74
C ARG A 82 -14.07 -5.07 -2.76
N ARG A 83 -14.59 -6.04 -2.02
CA ARG A 83 -15.66 -5.83 -1.03
C ARG A 83 -15.27 -4.80 0.03
N LEU A 84 -14.03 -4.85 0.52
CA LEU A 84 -13.56 -3.90 1.52
C LEU A 84 -13.47 -2.49 0.93
N CYS A 85 -12.89 -2.34 -0.26
CA CYS A 85 -12.74 -1.04 -0.90
C CYS A 85 -14.09 -0.37 -1.19
N LEU A 86 -15.03 -1.11 -1.79
CA LEU A 86 -16.38 -0.58 -2.08
C LEU A 86 -17.12 -0.13 -0.82
N LYS A 87 -16.93 -0.83 0.30
CA LYS A 87 -17.52 -0.44 1.59
C LYS A 87 -16.80 0.76 2.22
N LEU A 88 -15.46 0.79 2.14
CA LEU A 88 -14.64 1.79 2.81
C LEU A 88 -14.66 3.15 2.09
N TRP A 89 -14.71 3.14 0.76
CA TRP A 89 -14.51 4.32 -0.07
C TRP A 89 -15.51 5.47 0.23
N PRO A 90 -16.83 5.23 0.35
CA PRO A 90 -17.77 6.29 0.71
C PRO A 90 -17.52 6.86 2.10
N SER A 91 -17.24 6.01 3.09
CA SER A 91 -16.96 6.44 4.47
C SER A 91 -15.67 7.27 4.55
N LEU A 92 -14.64 6.88 3.80
CA LEU A 92 -13.38 7.59 3.76
C LEU A 92 -13.53 8.98 3.12
N ASN A 93 -14.29 9.09 2.03
CA ASN A 93 -14.60 10.39 1.41
C ASN A 93 -15.42 11.30 2.36
N ALA A 94 -16.45 10.77 3.02
CA ALA A 94 -17.24 11.54 3.97
C ALA A 94 -16.40 12.13 5.11
N VAL A 95 -15.51 11.31 5.72
CA VAL A 95 -14.61 11.77 6.77
C VAL A 95 -13.69 12.90 6.29
N VAL A 96 -13.19 12.82 5.04
CA VAL A 96 -12.33 13.86 4.47
C VAL A 96 -13.12 15.14 4.23
N THR A 97 -14.29 15.05 3.60
CA THR A 97 -15.18 16.20 3.35
C THR A 97 -15.55 16.93 4.64
N ASP A 98 -15.91 16.20 5.69
CA ASP A 98 -16.24 16.78 6.99
C ASP A 98 -15.03 17.48 7.63
N ARG A 99 -13.82 16.92 7.47
CA ARG A 99 -12.60 17.53 7.99
C ARG A 99 -12.25 18.83 7.28
N VAL A 100 -12.44 18.91 5.96
CA VAL A 100 -12.25 20.15 5.21
C VAL A 100 -13.23 21.21 5.68
N ALA A 101 -14.50 20.86 5.84
CA ALA A 101 -15.52 21.78 6.34
C ALA A 101 -15.17 22.32 7.74
N LEU A 102 -14.72 21.46 8.65
CA LEU A 102 -14.29 21.86 9.99
C LEU A 102 -13.03 22.74 9.97
N ALA A 103 -12.06 22.43 9.11
CA ALA A 103 -10.82 23.20 9.00
C ALA A 103 -11.07 24.60 8.42
N GLU A 104 -11.92 24.72 7.41
CA GLU A 104 -12.32 26.02 6.85
C GLU A 104 -13.13 26.82 7.87
N GLY A 105 -14.01 26.17 8.64
CA GLY A 105 -14.77 26.86 9.66
C GLY A 105 -13.94 27.36 10.85
N ALA A 106 -12.81 26.71 11.14
CA ALA A 106 -11.84 27.18 12.11
C ALA A 106 -10.98 28.36 11.61
N ARG A 107 -10.79 28.49 10.28
CA ARG A 107 -10.04 29.58 9.66
C ARG A 107 -10.86 30.85 9.51
N ASP A 108 -12.11 30.71 9.10
CA ASP A 108 -13.03 31.83 8.91
C ASP A 108 -14.46 31.43 9.33
N PRO A 109 -14.98 31.97 10.45
CA PRO A 109 -16.33 31.69 10.95
C PRO A 109 -17.45 32.02 9.94
N SER A 110 -17.21 32.97 9.02
CA SER A 110 -18.19 33.36 8.00
C SER A 110 -18.28 32.34 6.86
N ARG A 111 -17.13 31.75 6.45
CA ARG A 111 -17.09 30.57 5.56
C ARG A 111 -17.59 29.31 6.25
N ALA A 112 -17.43 29.19 7.57
CA ALA A 112 -17.95 28.08 8.35
C ALA A 112 -19.46 27.93 8.16
N ALA A 113 -20.21 29.04 8.22
CA ALA A 113 -21.66 29.01 8.07
C ALA A 113 -22.09 28.48 6.69
N ALA A 114 -21.42 28.91 5.61
CA ALA A 114 -21.70 28.46 4.25
C ALA A 114 -21.28 27.00 3.99
N ALA A 115 -20.14 26.58 4.53
CA ALA A 115 -19.69 25.19 4.45
C ALA A 115 -20.55 24.26 5.33
N LEU A 116 -21.01 24.70 6.50
CA LEU A 116 -21.86 23.86 7.36
C LEU A 116 -23.31 23.78 6.88
N SER A 117 -23.80 24.77 6.12
CA SER A 117 -25.20 24.86 5.70
C SER A 117 -25.56 24.00 4.47
N ASP A 118 -24.61 23.69 3.59
CA ASP A 118 -24.89 22.99 2.33
C ASP A 118 -23.89 21.86 2.05
N GLY A 119 -24.40 20.66 1.79
CA GLY A 119 -23.59 19.47 1.50
C GLY A 119 -22.82 19.57 0.18
N HIS A 120 -23.41 20.22 -0.82
CA HIS A 120 -22.76 20.42 -2.11
C HIS A 120 -21.56 21.38 -2.00
N THR A 121 -21.72 22.47 -1.24
CA THR A 121 -20.63 23.41 -0.93
C THR A 121 -19.47 22.74 -0.19
N ARG A 122 -19.72 21.85 0.78
CA ARG A 122 -18.64 21.08 1.44
C ARG A 122 -17.87 20.23 0.46
N GLN A 123 -18.58 19.54 -0.44
CA GLN A 123 -17.95 18.68 -1.42
C GLN A 123 -17.06 19.48 -2.37
N MET A 124 -17.55 20.62 -2.89
CA MET A 124 -16.76 21.51 -3.73
C MET A 124 -15.48 22.01 -3.04
N LEU A 125 -15.56 22.41 -1.76
CA LEU A 125 -14.38 22.82 -0.98
C LEU A 125 -13.38 21.67 -0.79
N ALA A 126 -13.88 20.47 -0.48
CA ALA A 126 -13.05 19.29 -0.32
C ALA A 126 -12.33 18.92 -1.62
N ASP A 127 -13.02 18.98 -2.75
CA ASP A 127 -12.45 18.70 -4.06
C ASP A 127 -11.42 19.76 -4.48
N PHE A 128 -11.68 21.04 -4.19
CA PHE A 128 -10.70 22.12 -4.41
C PHE A 128 -9.42 21.91 -3.59
N GLN A 129 -9.55 21.65 -2.28
CA GLN A 129 -8.38 21.40 -1.43
C GLN A 129 -7.61 20.15 -1.84
N ARG A 130 -8.32 19.09 -2.26
CA ARG A 130 -7.71 17.89 -2.83
C ARG A 130 -6.90 18.28 -4.07
N GLN A 131 -7.48 19.01 -5.01
CA GLN A 131 -6.81 19.42 -6.25
C GLN A 131 -5.54 20.25 -5.98
N GLU A 132 -5.58 21.21 -5.05
CA GLU A 132 -4.40 21.98 -4.66
C GLU A 132 -3.29 21.10 -4.06
N SER A 133 -3.67 20.15 -3.19
CA SER A 133 -2.68 19.25 -2.59
C SER A 133 -2.03 18.31 -3.61
N LEU A 134 -2.79 17.88 -4.63
CA LEU A 134 -2.28 17.02 -5.70
C LEU A 134 -1.33 17.75 -6.63
N GLN A 135 -1.54 19.05 -6.88
CA GLN A 135 -0.60 19.86 -7.65
C GLN A 135 0.77 19.99 -6.97
N ASN A 136 0.77 20.02 -5.64
CA ASN A 136 1.99 20.14 -4.84
C ASN A 136 2.63 18.78 -4.49
N ALA A 137 1.96 17.67 -4.82
CA ALA A 137 2.45 16.33 -4.50
C ALA A 137 3.43 15.83 -5.57
N ASP A 138 4.50 15.17 -5.12
CA ASP A 138 5.48 14.56 -6.02
C ASP A 138 5.06 13.13 -6.39
N PHE A 139 4.43 13.00 -7.56
CA PHE A 139 4.13 11.70 -8.19
C PHE A 139 5.18 11.26 -9.22
N LYS A 140 6.21 12.08 -9.48
CA LYS A 140 7.23 11.81 -10.49
C LYS A 140 8.33 10.92 -9.93
N THR A 141 8.64 11.07 -8.65
CA THR A 141 9.63 10.23 -7.98
C THR A 141 9.16 8.77 -7.93
N PRO A 142 9.93 7.82 -8.52
CA PRO A 142 9.58 6.41 -8.47
C PRO A 142 9.52 5.87 -7.04
N PHE A 143 8.59 4.95 -6.80
CA PHE A 143 8.45 4.29 -5.50
C PHE A 143 9.70 3.45 -5.18
N ARG A 144 10.33 3.70 -4.02
CA ARG A 144 11.49 2.92 -3.56
C ARG A 144 11.07 1.48 -3.31
N SER A 145 11.61 0.56 -4.11
CA SER A 145 11.19 -0.85 -4.14
C SER A 145 12.10 -1.80 -3.35
N GLN A 146 13.18 -1.29 -2.75
CA GLN A 146 14.10 -2.06 -1.92
C GLN A 146 13.95 -1.60 -0.45
N PRO A 147 13.07 -2.24 0.33
CA PRO A 147 12.84 -1.83 1.71
C PRO A 147 13.95 -2.32 2.63
N LYS A 148 14.22 -1.55 3.68
CA LYS A 148 15.17 -1.95 4.73
C LYS A 148 14.63 -3.10 5.57
N GLN A 149 13.37 -3.02 5.95
CA GLN A 149 12.66 -4.06 6.70
C GLN A 149 11.22 -4.20 6.25
N LEU A 150 10.67 -5.39 6.50
CA LEU A 150 9.26 -5.72 6.32
C LEU A 150 8.66 -6.01 7.69
N PRO A 151 8.25 -5.00 8.47
CA PRO A 151 7.79 -5.17 9.85
C PRO A 151 6.50 -6.00 9.97
N LEU A 152 5.74 -6.14 8.87
CA LEU A 152 4.60 -7.05 8.81
C LEU A 152 5.00 -8.46 8.37
N GLY A 153 6.22 -8.67 7.86
CA GLY A 153 6.67 -9.92 7.26
C GLY A 153 6.65 -9.91 5.73
N ALA A 154 7.07 -11.03 5.14
CA ALA A 154 7.14 -11.21 3.70
C ALA A 154 5.76 -11.19 3.01
N ASP A 155 4.72 -11.65 3.70
CA ASP A 155 3.36 -11.66 3.18
C ASP A 155 2.63 -10.36 3.53
N PRO A 156 2.10 -9.62 2.54
CA PRO A 156 1.26 -8.46 2.79
C PRO A 156 0.09 -8.81 3.71
N LEU A 157 -0.29 -7.86 4.57
CA LEU A 157 -1.41 -8.04 5.48
C LEU A 157 -2.73 -7.97 4.70
N LEU A 158 -3.53 -9.05 4.74
CA LEU A 158 -4.85 -9.06 4.13
C LEU A 158 -5.83 -8.29 5.01
N VAL A 159 -6.22 -7.10 4.58
CA VAL A 159 -7.08 -6.24 5.39
C VAL A 159 -8.50 -6.79 5.36
N THR A 160 -9.05 -7.04 6.54
CA THR A 160 -10.46 -7.44 6.71
C THR A 160 -11.28 -6.32 7.32
N GLU A 161 -10.64 -5.47 8.13
CA GLU A 161 -11.27 -4.33 8.79
C GLU A 161 -10.35 -3.11 8.76
N VAL A 162 -10.93 -1.93 8.55
CA VAL A 162 -10.25 -0.64 8.67
C VAL A 162 -10.99 0.21 9.69
N GLY A 163 -10.28 0.70 10.70
CA GLY A 163 -10.77 1.73 11.61
C GLY A 163 -10.32 3.11 11.14
N LEU A 164 -11.22 4.09 11.19
CA LEU A 164 -10.91 5.50 10.91
C LEU A 164 -11.04 6.28 12.22
N ARG A 165 -10.03 7.06 12.59
CA ARG A 165 -10.09 7.91 13.78
C ARG A 165 -9.43 9.26 13.54
N ASN A 166 -10.20 10.34 13.74
CA ASN A 166 -9.65 11.68 13.78
C ASN A 166 -8.79 11.86 15.03
N LEU A 167 -7.55 12.30 14.86
CA LEU A 167 -6.65 12.62 15.96
C LEU A 167 -6.75 14.11 16.30
N SER A 168 -6.53 14.45 17.57
CA SER A 168 -6.58 15.82 18.08
C SER A 168 -5.52 16.75 17.47
N ASP A 169 -4.44 16.16 16.92
CA ASP A 169 -3.37 16.88 16.22
C ASP A 169 -3.69 17.17 14.74
N GLY A 170 -4.94 16.94 14.31
CA GLY A 170 -5.34 17.19 12.94
C GLY A 170 -4.91 16.13 11.94
N ARG A 171 -4.45 14.94 12.38
CA ARG A 171 -4.22 13.79 11.49
C ARG A 171 -5.42 12.83 11.42
N LEU A 172 -5.47 11.99 10.39
CA LEU A 172 -6.39 10.87 10.30
C LEU A 172 -5.62 9.57 10.58
N GLU A 173 -6.00 8.84 11.63
CA GLU A 173 -5.44 7.51 11.89
C GLU A 173 -6.26 6.45 11.16
N LEU A 174 -5.56 5.63 10.38
CA LEU A 174 -6.07 4.40 9.77
C LEU A 174 -5.56 3.20 10.57
N ASP A 175 -6.47 2.35 11.04
CA ASP A 175 -6.17 1.10 11.75
C ASP A 175 -6.49 -0.10 10.86
N PHE A 176 -5.47 -0.69 10.25
CA PHE A 176 -5.59 -1.85 9.36
C PHE A 176 -5.49 -3.14 10.17
N ARG A 177 -6.50 -4.01 10.04
CA ARG A 177 -6.59 -5.26 10.81
C ARG A 177 -6.86 -6.45 9.90
N GLU A 178 -6.13 -7.53 10.15
CA GLU A 178 -6.32 -8.85 9.55
C GLU A 178 -6.92 -9.78 10.61
N LYS A 179 -8.24 -9.99 10.51
CA LYS A 179 -9.00 -10.89 11.37
C LYS A 179 -9.35 -12.15 10.57
N ARG A 180 -8.57 -13.22 10.78
CA ARG A 180 -8.83 -14.52 10.16
C ARG A 180 -9.53 -15.45 11.17
N PRO A 181 -10.47 -16.30 10.71
CA PRO A 181 -10.99 -17.38 11.55
C PRO A 181 -9.84 -18.25 12.07
N GLY A 182 -9.87 -18.60 13.35
CA GLY A 182 -8.85 -19.47 13.96
C GLY A 182 -7.52 -18.78 14.35
N THR A 183 -7.34 -17.47 14.08
CA THR A 183 -6.17 -16.74 14.59
C THR A 183 -6.50 -16.02 15.91
N PRO A 184 -5.91 -16.40 17.06
CA PRO A 184 -6.25 -15.80 18.36
C PRO A 184 -5.75 -14.36 18.51
N LYS A 185 -4.73 -13.96 17.75
CA LYS A 185 -4.21 -12.58 17.74
C LYS A 185 -4.19 -12.04 16.31
N PRO A 186 -5.06 -11.08 15.96
CA PRO A 186 -5.06 -10.49 14.62
C PRO A 186 -3.77 -9.70 14.38
N ARG A 187 -3.24 -9.76 13.15
CA ARG A 187 -2.17 -8.85 12.72
C ARG A 187 -2.81 -7.48 12.48
N SER A 188 -2.15 -6.43 12.93
CA SER A 188 -2.68 -5.06 12.78
C SER A 188 -1.60 -4.01 12.87
N PHE A 189 -1.82 -2.88 12.22
CA PHE A 189 -0.99 -1.69 12.41
C PHE A 189 -1.80 -0.42 12.19
N LYS A 190 -1.28 0.68 12.73
CA LYS A 190 -1.90 1.99 12.67
C LYS A 190 -0.97 2.96 11.96
N VAL A 191 -1.52 3.78 11.07
CA VAL A 191 -0.80 4.86 10.40
C VAL A 191 -1.57 6.16 10.57
N GLY A 192 -0.87 7.22 10.97
CA GLY A 192 -1.44 8.56 11.06
C GLY A 192 -1.07 9.35 9.82
N LEU A 193 -2.05 9.72 9.00
CA LEU A 193 -1.85 10.50 7.80
C LEU A 193 -2.12 11.98 8.10
N GLU A 194 -1.15 12.82 7.75
CA GLU A 194 -1.34 14.27 7.63
C GLU A 194 -2.03 14.63 6.32
N SER A 195 -2.51 15.85 6.17
CA SER A 195 -3.37 16.27 5.04
C SER A 195 -2.78 15.95 3.66
N ASN A 196 -1.49 16.22 3.44
CA ASN A 196 -0.84 15.97 2.15
C ASN A 196 -0.77 14.47 1.84
N ASN A 197 -0.29 13.67 2.79
CA ASN A 197 -0.20 12.21 2.67
C ASN A 197 -1.59 11.56 2.55
N LEU A 198 -2.60 12.11 3.22
CA LEU A 198 -3.98 11.66 3.11
C LEU A 198 -4.54 11.91 1.71
N ASN A 199 -4.38 13.12 1.16
CA ASN A 199 -4.88 13.42 -0.18
C ASN A 199 -4.18 12.61 -1.27
N GLY A 200 -2.85 12.42 -1.13
CA GLY A 200 -2.10 11.50 -1.99
C GLY A 200 -2.58 10.06 -1.89
N PHE A 201 -2.83 9.57 -0.67
CA PHE A 201 -3.40 8.23 -0.45
C PHE A 201 -4.78 8.07 -1.12
N LEU A 202 -5.68 9.03 -0.93
CA LEU A 202 -7.01 9.01 -1.54
C LEU A 202 -6.91 8.97 -3.06
N HIS A 203 -6.07 9.82 -3.64
CA HIS A 203 -5.86 9.84 -5.09
C HIS A 203 -5.32 8.52 -5.63
N LEU A 204 -4.36 7.90 -4.95
CA LEU A 204 -3.82 6.60 -5.36
C LEU A 204 -4.88 5.48 -5.27
N ILE A 205 -5.72 5.48 -4.24
CA ILE A 205 -6.83 4.53 -4.13
C ILE A 205 -7.87 4.79 -5.22
N ASP A 206 -8.23 6.04 -5.48
CA ASP A 206 -9.15 6.44 -6.55
C ASP A 206 -8.66 5.93 -7.92
N LYS A 207 -7.38 6.14 -8.25
CA LYS A 207 -6.77 5.60 -9.47
C LYS A 207 -6.75 4.07 -9.53
N ALA A 208 -6.52 3.40 -8.40
CA ALA A 208 -6.60 1.95 -8.35
C ALA A 208 -8.05 1.44 -8.52
N LEU A 209 -9.04 2.18 -8.06
CA LEU A 209 -10.47 1.89 -8.24
C LEU A 209 -10.97 2.17 -9.65
N GLU A 210 -10.50 3.25 -10.28
CA GLU A 210 -10.72 3.51 -11.70
C GLU A 210 -10.16 2.36 -12.55
N SER A 211 -8.91 1.98 -12.29
CA SER A 211 -8.24 0.88 -13.02
C SER A 211 -8.92 -0.48 -12.83
N SER A 212 -9.63 -0.69 -11.71
CA SER A 212 -10.33 -1.95 -11.46
C SER A 212 -11.73 -2.00 -12.06
N GLY A 213 -12.31 -0.85 -12.43
CA GLY A 213 -13.69 -0.76 -12.91
C GLY A 213 -14.75 -1.09 -11.86
N TRP A 214 -14.38 -1.21 -10.58
CA TRP A 214 -15.31 -1.67 -9.54
C TRP A 214 -16.43 -0.70 -9.21
N LEU A 215 -16.26 0.60 -9.51
CA LEU A 215 -17.24 1.66 -9.21
C LEU A 215 -18.23 1.91 -10.36
N GLY A 216 -18.13 1.18 -11.48
CA GLY A 216 -19.03 1.36 -12.63
C GLY A 216 -20.49 0.96 -12.37
N GLU A 217 -21.40 1.51 -13.18
CA GLU A 217 -22.84 1.21 -13.17
C GLU A 217 -23.07 -0.31 -13.33
N GLY A 218 -23.42 -0.97 -12.22
CA GLY A 218 -23.58 -2.43 -12.15
C GLY A 218 -22.99 -3.07 -10.89
N ALA A 219 -22.13 -2.35 -10.15
CA ALA A 219 -21.52 -2.88 -8.93
C ALA A 219 -22.47 -2.91 -7.71
N THR A 220 -23.58 -2.19 -7.75
CA THR A 220 -24.53 -2.06 -6.62
C THR A 220 -25.68 -3.06 -6.63
N ASP A 221 -25.86 -3.88 -7.69
CA ASP A 221 -26.97 -4.83 -7.75
C ASP A 221 -26.61 -6.21 -7.15
N SER A 222 -25.93 -6.20 -6.01
CA SER A 222 -25.84 -7.40 -5.16
C SER A 222 -27.02 -7.38 -4.19
N ARG A 223 -28.19 -7.76 -4.71
CA ARG A 223 -29.33 -8.23 -3.90
C ARG A 223 -28.76 -9.16 -2.82
N PRO A 224 -29.08 -8.98 -1.52
CA PRO A 224 -28.56 -9.87 -0.49
C PRO A 224 -28.97 -11.28 -0.87
N ALA A 225 -27.98 -12.14 -1.16
CA ALA A 225 -28.20 -13.56 -1.28
C ALA A 225 -28.85 -13.98 0.03
N THR A 226 -30.14 -14.34 -0.04
CA THR A 226 -30.90 -14.93 1.04
C THR A 226 -29.99 -15.92 1.76
N ALA A 227 -29.77 -15.69 3.05
CA ALA A 227 -28.95 -16.58 3.86
C ALA A 227 -29.42 -18.02 3.62
N PRO A 228 -28.52 -18.98 3.33
CA PRO A 228 -28.94 -20.36 3.15
C PRO A 228 -29.65 -20.81 4.42
N SER A 229 -30.89 -21.23 4.26
CA SER A 229 -31.66 -21.88 5.32
C SER A 229 -30.83 -23.04 5.86
N ALA A 230 -30.82 -23.22 7.19
CA ALA A 230 -29.94 -24.11 7.95
C ALA A 230 -30.14 -25.63 7.69
N GLY A 231 -30.68 -26.02 6.53
CA GLY A 231 -30.93 -27.41 6.13
C GLY A 231 -30.33 -27.83 4.79
N ASP A 232 -29.69 -26.93 4.04
CA ASP A 232 -29.15 -27.30 2.72
C ASP A 232 -27.78 -27.99 2.88
N LYS A 233 -27.79 -29.33 2.87
CA LYS A 233 -26.56 -30.12 2.90
C LYS A 233 -25.75 -29.76 1.64
N PRO A 234 -24.45 -29.40 1.76
CA PRO A 234 -23.64 -29.10 0.59
C PRO A 234 -23.70 -30.28 -0.38
N LYS A 235 -24.19 -30.00 -1.59
CA LYS A 235 -24.29 -30.98 -2.66
C LYS A 235 -22.89 -31.18 -3.22
N TYR A 236 -22.16 -32.14 -2.67
CA TYR A 236 -20.87 -32.53 -3.21
C TYR A 236 -21.08 -33.21 -4.57
N LEU A 237 -20.30 -32.80 -5.56
CA LEU A 237 -20.17 -33.56 -6.80
C LEU A 237 -19.19 -34.70 -6.50
N ASN A 238 -19.68 -35.95 -6.52
CA ASN A 238 -18.84 -37.14 -6.46
C ASN A 238 -18.18 -37.38 -7.81
#